data_AF-A0A7X7QRZ3-F1
#
_entry.id   AF-A0A7X7QRZ3-F1
#
_cell.length_a   1.000
_cell.length_b   1.000
_cell.length_c   1.000
_cell.angle_alpha   90.00
_cell.angle_beta   90.00
_cell.angle_gamma   90.00
#
_symmetry.space_group_name_H-M   'P 1'
#
loop_
_entity.id
_entity.type
_entity.pdbx_description
1 polymer ?
#
loop_
_entity_poly.entity_id
_entity_poly.type
_entity_poly.pdbx_seq_one_letter_code
_entity_poly.pdbx_strand_id
1 'polypeptide(L)' 'MSTRLTTPDQILNAALAKEMQARDFYDGLARQTSVEFVRELLEELRDEEARHVRMIQNMLGRLGAGKPPIGRA' A
#
# COMPACT_ATOMS: atom_id res chain seq x y z
N MET A 1 11.12 -0.93 -22.15
CA MET A 1 11.06 0.50 -21.78
C MET A 1 10.66 0.59 -20.32
N SER A 2 11.57 0.89 -19.39
CA SER A 2 11.19 1.15 -17.99
C SER A 2 10.52 2.52 -17.91
N THR A 3 9.23 2.54 -17.59
CA THR A 3 8.48 3.78 -17.35
C THR A 3 9.08 4.47 -16.13
N ARG A 4 9.71 5.63 -16.35
CA ARG A 4 10.21 6.47 -15.27
C ARG A 4 9.01 7.17 -14.62
N LEU A 5 8.78 6.93 -13.33
CA LEU A 5 7.74 7.61 -12.56
C LEU A 5 8.23 9.03 -12.25
N THR A 6 7.54 10.05 -12.74
CA THR A 6 8.03 11.44 -12.64
C THR A 6 7.07 12.38 -11.92
N THR A 7 5.77 12.09 -11.91
CA THR A 7 4.79 12.93 -11.22
C THR A 7 4.37 12.33 -9.88
N PRO A 8 3.96 13.15 -8.90
CA PRO A 8 3.50 12.65 -7.60
C PRO A 8 2.33 11.65 -7.69
N ASP A 9 1.38 11.86 -8.61
CA ASP A 9 0.27 10.95 -8.84
C ASP A 9 0.74 9.60 -9.41
N GLN A 10 1.70 9.59 -10.34
CA GLN A 10 2.27 8.34 -10.86
C GLN A 10 3.00 7.56 -9.77
N ILE A 11 3.77 8.25 -8.94
CA ILE A 11 4.51 7.65 -7.82
C ILE A 11 3.52 7.06 -6.79
N LEU A 12 2.50 7.82 -6.41
CA LEU A 12 1.49 7.36 -5.44
C LEU A 12 0.64 6.22 -5.99
N ASN A 13 0.27 6.22 -7.27
CA ASN A 13 -0.46 5.11 -7.87
C ASN A 13 0.41 3.84 -7.96
N ALA A 14 1.71 3.99 -8.27
CA ALA A 14 2.64 2.87 -8.26
C ALA A 14 2.81 2.30 -6.83
N ALA A 15 2.92 3.16 -5.83
CA ALA A 15 2.97 2.75 -4.42
C ALA A 15 1.67 2.03 -4.01
N LEU A 16 0.50 2.60 -4.34
CA LEU A 16 -0.80 1.99 -4.05
C LEU A 16 -0.91 0.57 -4.63
N ALA A 17 -0.50 0.38 -5.88
CA ALA A 17 -0.49 -0.93 -6.52
C ALA A 17 0.44 -1.93 -5.80
N LYS A 18 1.57 -1.46 -5.28
CA LYS A 18 2.51 -2.29 -4.51
C LYS A 18 1.93 -2.70 -3.16
N GLU A 19 1.30 -1.78 -2.43
CA GLU A 19 0.67 -2.12 -1.14
C GLU A 19 -0.49 -3.09 -1.32
N MET A 20 -1.30 -2.93 -2.37
CA MET A 20 -2.37 -3.90 -2.67
C MET A 20 -1.81 -5.29 -3.00
N GLN A 21 -0.73 -5.37 -3.79
CA GLN A 21 -0.07 -6.65 -4.09
C GLN A 21 0.53 -7.29 -2.84
N ALA A 22 1.19 -6.52 -1.97
CA ALA A 22 1.77 -7.02 -0.74
C ALA A 22 0.69 -7.53 0.23
N ARG A 23 -0.40 -6.77 0.40
CA ARG A 23 -1.57 -7.19 1.18
C ARG A 23 -2.11 -8.53 0.72
N ASP A 24 -2.38 -8.67 -0.57
CA ASP A 24 -2.97 -9.89 -1.13
C ASP A 24 -1.99 -11.07 -1.06
N PHE A 25 -0.69 -10.80 -1.18
CA PHE A 25 0.37 -11.79 -1.00
C PHE A 25 0.40 -12.32 0.43
N TYR A 26 0.43 -11.45 1.44
CA TYR A 26 0.44 -11.85 2.84
C TYR A 26 -0.86 -12.58 3.25
N ASP A 27 -2.02 -12.10 2.79
CA ASP A 27 -3.30 -12.80 3.01
C ASP A 27 -3.30 -14.20 2.39
N GLY A 28 -2.75 -14.34 1.18
CA GLY A 28 -2.59 -15.63 0.51
C GLY A 28 -1.68 -16.59 1.27
N LEU A 29 -0.57 -16.10 1.84
CA LEU A 29 0.34 -16.92 2.65
C LEU A 29 -0.27 -17.31 4.00
N ALA A 30 -1.00 -16.41 4.65
CA ALA A 30 -1.65 -16.67 5.95
C ALA A 30 -2.66 -17.83 5.85
N ARG A 31 -3.35 -17.96 4.71
CA ARG A 31 -4.28 -19.05 4.41
C ARG A 31 -3.60 -20.40 4.14
N GLN A 32 -2.32 -20.38 3.74
CA GLN A 32 -1.57 -21.59 3.36
C GLN A 32 -0.68 -22.12 4.49
N THR A 33 -0.31 -21.28 5.45
CA THR A 33 0.58 -21.67 6.54
C THR A 33 -0.15 -22.52 7.61
N SER A 34 0.52 -23.58 8.05
CA SER A 34 0.09 -24.43 9.17
C SER A 34 0.70 -24.03 10.51
N VAL A 35 1.65 -23.10 10.52
CA VAL A 35 2.33 -22.63 11.74
C VAL A 35 1.63 -21.37 12.25
N GLU A 36 1.05 -21.44 13.45
CA GLU A 36 0.19 -20.38 14.00
C GLU A 36 0.90 -19.03 14.13
N PHE A 37 2.07 -19.01 14.77
CA PHE A 37 2.86 -17.78 14.91
C PHE A 37 3.20 -17.14 13.54
N VAL A 38 3.44 -17.95 12.52
CA VAL A 38 3.70 -17.43 11.16
C VAL A 38 2.42 -16.87 10.56
N ARG A 39 1.24 -17.47 10.83
CA ARG A 39 -0.05 -16.92 10.40
C ARG A 39 -0.30 -15.55 11.02
N GLU A 40 -0.12 -15.42 12.34
CA GLU A 40 -0.31 -14.16 13.06
C GLU A 40 0.57 -13.06 12.47
N LEU A 41 1.87 -13.33 12.24
CA LEU A 41 2.78 -12.38 11.61
C LEU A 41 2.32 -11.97 10.19
N LEU A 42 1.86 -12.92 9.38
CA LEU A 42 1.37 -12.62 8.02
C LEU A 42 0.08 -11.79 8.04
N GLU A 43 -0.80 -12.03 9.02
CA GLU A 43 -2.02 -11.24 9.21
C GLU A 43 -1.70 -9.81 9.67
N GLU A 44 -0.74 -9.64 10.58
CA GLU A 44 -0.23 -8.33 11.00
C GLU A 44 0.32 -7.53 9.82
N LEU A 45 1.17 -8.16 8.99
CA LEU A 45 1.73 -7.54 7.78
C LEU A 45 0.64 -7.16 6.79
N ARG A 46 -0.32 -8.07 6.50
CA ARG A 46 -1.49 -7.77 5.65
C ARG A 46 -2.24 -6.53 6.16
N ASP A 47 -2.42 -6.42 7.47
CA ASP A 47 -3.17 -5.32 8.09
C ASP A 47 -2.39 -4.00 8.09
N GLU A 48 -1.06 -4.06 8.15
CA GLU A 48 -0.17 -2.91 7.89
C GLU A 48 -0.33 -2.39 6.46
N GLU A 49 -0.24 -3.27 5.46
CA GLU A 49 -0.40 -2.84 4.07
C GLU A 49 -1.80 -2.29 3.79
N ALA A 50 -2.83 -2.85 4.43
CA ALA A 50 -4.18 -2.29 4.36
C ALA A 50 -4.28 -0.87 4.97
N ARG A 51 -3.45 -0.54 5.98
CA ARG A 51 -3.33 0.85 6.48
C ARG A 51 -2.60 1.74 5.46
N HIS A 52 -1.51 1.25 4.86
CA HIS A 52 -0.77 1.98 3.82
C HIS A 52 -1.64 2.29 2.59
N VAL A 53 -2.43 1.32 2.10
CA VAL A 53 -3.41 1.52 1.02
C VAL A 53 -4.34 2.70 1.31
N ARG A 54 -4.96 2.72 2.50
CA ARG A 54 -5.87 3.80 2.91
C ARG A 54 -5.17 5.15 2.99
N MET A 55 -3.94 5.18 3.50
CA MET A 55 -3.12 6.40 3.58
C MET A 55 -2.81 6.96 2.19
N ILE A 56 -2.40 6.11 1.25
CA ILE A 56 -2.08 6.52 -0.13
C ILE A 56 -3.33 6.98 -0.88
N GLN A 57 -4.46 6.29 -0.72
CA GLN A 57 -5.74 6.72 -1.29
C GLN A 57 -6.14 8.12 -0.80
N ASN A 58 -5.95 8.40 0.50
CA ASN A 58 -6.21 9.73 1.07
C ASN A 58 -5.26 10.78 0.47
N MET A 59 -3.98 10.46 0.24
CA MET A 59 -3.03 11.37 -0.41
C MET A 59 -3.42 11.68 -1.85
N LEU A 60 -3.80 10.66 -2.62
CA LEU A 60 -4.28 10.82 -4.00
C LEU A 60 -5.54 11.69 -4.06
N GLY A 61 -6.49 11.47 -3.15
CA GLY A 61 -7.70 12.31 -3.05
C GLY A 61 -7.38 13.78 -2.76
N ARG A 62 -6.40 14.06 -1.90
CA ARG A 62 -5.93 15.42 -1.61
C ARG A 62 -5.24 16.05 -2.82
N LEU A 63 -4.39 15.30 -3.52
CA LEU A 63 -3.71 15.77 -4.72
C LEU A 63 -4.71 16.14 -5.83
N GLY A 64 -5.74 15.30 -6.05
CA GLY A 64 -6.82 15.60 -6.98
C GLY A 64 -7.66 16.83 -6.58
N ALA A 65 -7.76 17.13 -5.28
CA ALA A 65 -8.42 18.32 -4.75
C ALA A 65 -7.51 19.57 -4.72
N GLY A 66 -6.28 19.50 -5.24
CA GLY A 66 -5.31 20.60 -5.21
C GLY A 66 -4.74 20.92 -3.83
N LYS A 67 -4.94 20.07 -2.83
CA LYS A 67 -4.37 20.22 -1.48
C LYS A 67 -2.99 19.54 -1.42
N PRO A 68 -1.97 20.18 -0.81
CA PRO A 68 -0.65 19.59 -0.72
C PRO A 68 -0.70 18.27 0.08
N PRO A 69 0.13 17.27 -0.29
CA PRO A 69 0.29 16.05 0.50
C PRO A 69 0.87 16.40 1.88
N ILE A 70 0.62 15.52 2.85
CA ILE A 70 1.01 15.69 4.25
C ILE A 70 2.53 15.92 4.31
N GLY A 71 2.98 17.08 4.78
CA GLY A 71 4.41 17.38 4.95
C GLY A 71 4.96 18.65 4.29
N ARG A 72 4.13 19.54 3.74
CA ARG A 72 4.57 20.90 3.36
C ARG A 72 3.66 21.95 3.97
N ALA A 73 4.07 22.48 5.12
CA ALA A 73 3.72 23.81 5.59
C ALA A 73 4.73 24.82 4.99
#